data_AF-A0A2H9MFS1-F1
#
_entry.id   AF-A0A2H9MFS1-F1
#
_cell.length_a   1.000
_cell.length_b   1.000
_cell.length_c   1.000
_cell.angle_alpha   90.00
_cell.angle_beta   90.00
_cell.angle_gamma   90.00
#
_symmetry.space_group_name_H-M   'P 1'
#
loop_
_entity.id
_entity.type
_entity.pdbx_description
1 polymer ?
#
loop_
_entity_poly.entity_id
_entity_poly.type
_entity_poly.pdbx_seq_one_letter_code
_entity_poly.pdbx_strand_id
1 'polypeptide(L)'
;NKKIDVQLTEITPMGLAGIEKRKELIGPELADREILLALKKRLENEYTILLCLSCRHHRKTGIKNIEVFRCPICNSVLVASVNEKTVQNFEKKKLSEKEIKKIRKNANLILSHGKKALLCLAGRGIGVDTASRILRKRHETEEEFLRDILSAEINYARTKRFW
;
A
#
# COMPACT_ATOMS: atom_id res chain seq x y z
N ASN A 1 -42.27 50.17 8.44
CA ASN A 1 -41.05 49.80 9.19
C ASN A 1 -41.38 48.84 10.32
N LYS A 2 -41.32 47.52 10.10
CA LYS A 2 -41.32 46.55 11.21
C LYS A 2 -39.86 46.31 11.61
N LYS A 3 -39.49 46.74 12.82
CA LYS A 3 -38.21 46.39 13.43
C LYS A 3 -38.29 44.95 13.92
N ILE A 4 -37.36 44.12 13.47
CA ILE A 4 -37.18 42.76 13.97
C ILE A 4 -36.16 42.87 15.10
N ASP A 5 -36.53 42.38 16.28
CA ASP A 5 -35.64 42.22 17.41
C ASP A 5 -35.13 40.78 17.44
N VAL A 6 -33.83 40.60 17.65
CA VAL A 6 -33.18 39.29 17.68
C VAL A 6 -32.64 39.07 19.08
N GLN A 7 -33.22 38.12 19.80
CA GLN A 7 -32.72 37.69 21.09
C GLN A 7 -31.87 36.42 20.95
N LEU A 8 -30.67 36.45 21.53
CA LEU A 8 -29.81 35.29 21.65
C LEU A 8 -30.20 34.54 22.92
N THR A 9 -30.68 33.31 22.77
CA THR A 9 -30.97 32.42 23.90
C THR A 9 -29.87 31.38 24.05
N GLU A 10 -29.78 30.79 25.24
CA GLU A 10 -28.93 29.62 25.47
C GLU A 10 -29.36 28.44 24.60
N ILE A 11 -28.41 27.55 24.33
CA ILE A 11 -28.64 26.37 23.48
C ILE A 11 -29.68 25.48 24.15
N THR A 12 -30.75 25.17 23.44
CA THR A 12 -31.80 24.28 23.95
C THR A 12 -31.25 22.88 24.22
N PRO A 13 -31.83 22.11 25.15
CA PRO A 13 -31.43 20.72 25.38
C PRO A 13 -31.44 19.85 24.12
N MET A 14 -32.39 20.11 23.20
CA MET A 14 -32.42 19.47 21.88
C MET A 14 -31.27 19.93 20.96
N GLY A 15 -30.92 21.22 20.99
CA GLY A 15 -29.77 21.75 20.26
C GLY A 15 -28.45 21.19 20.79
N LEU A 16 -28.33 21.02 22.11
CA LEU A 16 -27.16 20.43 22.76
C LEU A 16 -27.00 18.96 22.37
N ALA A 17 -28.08 18.17 22.47
CA ALA A 17 -28.09 16.79 22.02
C ALA A 17 -27.74 16.67 20.52
N GLY A 18 -28.22 17.60 19.68
CA GLY A 18 -27.84 17.67 18.26
C GLY A 18 -26.37 18.01 18.01
N ILE A 19 -25.70 18.74 18.92
CA ILE A 19 -24.27 19.07 18.84
C ILE A 19 -23.40 17.91 19.36
N GLU A 20 -23.78 17.28 20.47
CA GLU A 20 -23.11 16.08 21.00
C GLU A 20 -23.18 14.92 20.01
N LYS A 21 -24.37 14.65 19.47
CA LYS A 21 -24.56 13.63 18.43
C LYS A 21 -23.80 13.99 17.15
N ARG A 22 -23.56 15.28 16.87
CA ARG A 22 -22.70 15.71 15.75
C ARG A 22 -21.23 15.34 15.97
N LYS A 23 -20.73 15.43 17.21
CA LYS A 23 -19.37 14.96 17.54
C LYS A 23 -19.25 13.44 17.41
N GLU A 24 -20.32 12.69 17.65
CA GLU A 24 -20.38 11.24 17.42
C GLU A 24 -20.60 10.86 15.93
N LEU A 25 -21.31 11.69 15.16
CA LEU A 25 -21.61 11.47 13.73
C LEU A 25 -20.48 11.93 12.80
N ILE A 26 -19.60 12.82 13.24
CA ILE A 26 -18.31 13.07 12.58
C ILE A 26 -17.41 11.88 12.93
N GLY A 27 -17.58 10.79 12.19
CA GLY A 27 -16.60 9.71 12.09
C GLY A 27 -15.26 10.22 11.56
N PRO A 28 -14.19 9.42 11.68
CA PRO A 28 -12.92 9.88 12.23
C PRO A 28 -11.87 10.13 11.14
N GLU A 29 -12.01 11.18 10.33
CA GLU A 29 -10.98 11.51 9.33
C GLU A 29 -9.56 11.61 9.93
N LEU A 30 -9.45 12.07 11.19
CA LEU A 30 -8.20 12.13 11.94
C LEU A 30 -7.69 10.76 12.39
N ALA A 31 -8.56 9.85 12.88
CA ALA A 31 -8.11 8.51 13.30
C ALA A 31 -7.72 7.66 12.09
N ASP A 32 -8.41 7.84 10.95
CA ASP A 32 -8.00 7.23 9.68
C ASP A 32 -6.60 7.69 9.27
N ARG A 33 -6.27 8.98 9.44
CA ARG A 33 -4.95 9.50 9.09
C ARG A 33 -3.83 8.89 9.94
N GLU A 34 -4.03 8.77 11.25
CA GLU A 34 -3.05 8.12 12.13
C GLU A 34 -2.83 6.64 11.78
N ILE A 35 -3.91 5.92 11.45
CA ILE A 35 -3.84 4.53 10.98
C ILE A 35 -3.05 4.44 9.67
N LEU A 36 -3.31 5.34 8.72
CA LEU A 36 -2.59 5.37 7.43
C LEU A 36 -1.10 5.71 7.61
N LEU A 37 -0.77 6.61 8.55
CA LEU A 37 0.62 6.93 8.88
C LEU A 37 1.33 5.73 9.52
N ALA A 38 0.66 5.02 10.44
CA ALA A 38 1.18 3.79 11.03
C ALA A 38 1.39 2.71 9.97
N LEU A 39 0.44 2.56 9.03
CA LEU A 39 0.56 1.66 7.89
C LEU A 39 1.76 2.01 7.02
N LYS A 40 1.91 3.27 6.63
CA LYS A 40 3.04 3.75 5.81
C LYS A 40 4.37 3.43 6.49
N LYS A 41 4.51 3.80 7.77
CA LYS A 41 5.73 3.54 8.55
C LYS A 41 6.05 2.05 8.61
N ARG A 42 5.04 1.19 8.74
CA ARG A 42 5.23 -0.27 8.69
C ARG A 42 5.77 -0.69 7.33
N LEU A 43 5.09 -0.32 6.23
CA LEU A 43 5.46 -0.73 4.87
C LEU A 43 6.87 -0.27 4.48
N GLU A 44 7.26 0.94 4.87
CA GLU A 44 8.60 1.47 4.59
C GLU A 44 9.72 0.74 5.34
N ASN A 45 9.43 0.27 6.55
CA ASN A 45 10.39 -0.46 7.40
C ASN A 45 10.49 -1.94 7.04
N GLU A 46 9.66 -2.46 6.13
CA GLU A 46 9.79 -3.84 5.67
C GLU A 46 11.03 -4.05 4.81
N TYR A 47 11.59 -5.25 4.90
CA TYR A 47 12.70 -5.70 4.08
C TYR A 47 12.18 -6.45 2.86
N THR A 48 12.72 -6.12 1.70
CA THR A 48 12.46 -6.85 0.45
C THR A 48 13.76 -7.43 -0.12
N ILE A 49 13.64 -8.52 -0.87
CA ILE A 49 14.74 -9.05 -1.66
C ILE A 49 14.54 -8.64 -3.11
N LEU A 50 15.48 -7.84 -3.59
CA LEU A 50 15.56 -7.43 -4.98
C LEU A 50 16.34 -8.48 -5.76
N LEU A 51 15.71 -9.11 -6.74
CA LEU A 51 16.31 -10.09 -7.65
C LEU A 51 16.44 -9.48 -9.05
N CYS A 52 17.66 -9.46 -9.60
CA CYS A 52 17.89 -9.09 -10.98
C CYS A 52 17.57 -10.28 -11.91
N LEU A 53 16.71 -10.06 -12.91
CA LEU A 53 16.35 -11.11 -13.87
C LEU A 53 17.41 -11.31 -14.97
N SER A 54 18.33 -10.37 -15.13
CA SER A 54 19.40 -10.45 -16.14
C SER A 54 20.61 -11.24 -15.63
N CYS A 55 21.19 -10.87 -14.48
CA CYS A 55 22.40 -11.52 -13.95
C CYS A 55 22.15 -12.44 -12.74
N ARG A 56 20.90 -12.57 -12.28
CA ARG A 56 20.49 -13.38 -11.12
C ARG A 56 21.01 -12.92 -9.75
N HIS A 57 21.73 -11.80 -9.69
CA HIS A 57 22.14 -11.22 -8.41
C HIS A 57 20.92 -10.82 -7.58
N HIS A 58 20.97 -11.08 -6.29
CA HIS A 58 19.95 -10.68 -5.35
C HIS A 58 20.54 -10.00 -4.10
N ARG A 59 19.80 -9.06 -3.52
CA ARG A 59 20.17 -8.39 -2.27
C ARG A 59 18.95 -8.12 -1.41
N LYS A 60 19.10 -8.26 -0.10
CA LYS A 60 18.06 -7.90 0.88
C LYS A 60 18.26 -6.45 1.29
N THR A 61 17.22 -5.64 1.22
CA THR A 61 17.30 -4.20 1.53
C THR A 61 15.97 -3.71 2.09
N GLY A 62 16.00 -2.79 3.05
CA GLY A 62 14.80 -2.13 3.56
C GLY A 62 14.16 -1.24 2.49
N ILE A 63 12.84 -1.26 2.37
CA ILE A 63 12.10 -0.52 1.33
C ILE A 63 12.38 0.99 1.42
N LYS A 64 12.49 1.53 2.63
CA LYS A 64 12.86 2.93 2.87
C LYS A 64 14.15 3.35 2.15
N ASN A 65 15.16 2.48 2.13
CA ASN A 65 16.52 2.77 1.68
C ASN A 65 16.72 2.59 0.16
N ILE A 66 15.68 2.17 -0.56
CA ILE A 66 15.76 1.94 -2.01
C ILE A 66 15.39 3.24 -2.73
N GLU A 67 16.41 3.89 -3.30
CA GLU A 67 16.25 5.06 -4.18
C GLU A 67 16.35 4.69 -5.66
N VAL A 68 17.28 3.79 -5.99
CA VAL A 68 17.58 3.38 -7.37
C VAL A 68 17.23 1.91 -7.60
N PHE A 69 16.36 1.68 -8.60
CA PHE A 69 15.91 0.36 -9.03
C PHE A 69 16.83 -0.23 -10.12
N ARG A 70 18.14 -0.31 -9.83
CA ARG A 70 19.13 -0.91 -10.73
C ARG A 70 19.94 -1.98 -10.03
N CYS A 71 20.32 -3.00 -10.80
CA CYS A 71 21.26 -4.00 -10.35
C CYS A 71 22.67 -3.39 -10.22
N PRO A 72 23.37 -3.57 -9.08
CA PRO A 72 24.72 -3.03 -8.89
C PRO A 72 25.79 -3.78 -9.71
N ILE A 73 25.47 -4.99 -10.22
CA ILE A 73 26.44 -5.83 -10.95
C ILE A 73 26.37 -5.58 -12.46
N CYS A 74 25.16 -5.66 -13.05
CA CYS A 74 24.99 -5.54 -14.50
C CYS A 74 24.26 -4.28 -14.96
N ASN A 75 23.93 -3.38 -14.03
CA ASN A 75 23.20 -2.13 -14.28
C ASN A 75 21.79 -2.28 -14.92
N SER A 76 21.26 -3.51 -14.98
CA SER A 76 19.91 -3.78 -15.50
C SER A 76 18.84 -3.17 -14.60
N VAL A 77 17.80 -2.61 -15.22
CA VAL A 77 16.60 -2.07 -14.58
C VAL A 77 15.53 -3.15 -14.30
N LEU A 78 15.74 -4.37 -14.82
CA LEU A 78 14.78 -5.47 -14.70
C LEU A 78 14.94 -6.19 -13.35
N VAL A 79 14.43 -5.56 -12.29
CA VAL A 79 14.56 -5.99 -10.90
C VAL A 79 13.18 -6.34 -10.33
N ALA A 80 13.04 -7.52 -9.73
CA ALA A 80 11.82 -8.00 -9.09
C ALA A 80 11.93 -8.01 -7.56
N SER A 81 10.82 -7.74 -6.86
CA SER A 81 10.70 -7.91 -5.41
C SER A 81 10.18 -9.32 -5.10
N VAL A 82 11.00 -10.18 -4.52
CA VAL A 82 10.67 -11.60 -4.33
C VAL A 82 10.91 -12.04 -2.88
N ASN A 83 10.35 -13.19 -2.51
CA ASN A 83 10.64 -13.84 -1.23
C ASN A 83 11.86 -14.77 -1.34
N GLU A 84 12.41 -15.18 -0.20
CA GLU A 84 13.60 -16.05 -0.12
C GLU A 84 13.39 -17.39 -0.85
N LYS A 85 12.19 -17.97 -0.77
CA LYS A 85 11.85 -19.24 -1.46
C LYS A 85 11.93 -19.11 -2.98
N THR A 86 11.43 -18.01 -3.53
CA THR A 86 11.46 -17.73 -4.96
C THR A 86 12.90 -17.55 -5.44
N VAL A 87 13.77 -16.90 -4.66
CA VAL A 87 15.20 -16.79 -4.98
C VAL A 87 15.84 -18.17 -5.08
N GLN A 88 15.64 -19.03 -4.07
CA GLN A 88 16.19 -20.38 -4.08
C GLN A 88 15.67 -21.22 -5.26
N ASN A 89 14.39 -21.10 -5.60
CA ASN A 89 13.81 -21.79 -6.75
C ASN A 89 14.33 -21.24 -8.08
N PHE A 90 14.67 -19.95 -8.13
CA PHE A 90 15.27 -19.29 -9.30
C PHE A 90 16.69 -19.77 -9.56
N GLU A 91 17.50 -19.88 -8.52
CA GLU A 91 18.86 -20.44 -8.61
C GLU A 91 18.85 -21.90 -9.02
N LYS A 92 17.94 -22.70 -8.43
CA LYS A 92 17.80 -24.14 -8.74
C LYS A 92 17.09 -24.41 -10.08
N LYS A 93 16.68 -23.37 -10.83
CA LYS A 93 15.88 -23.48 -12.07
C LYS A 93 14.62 -24.35 -11.92
N LYS A 94 14.01 -24.34 -10.73
CA LYS A 94 12.82 -25.16 -10.40
C LYS A 94 11.50 -24.43 -10.60
N LEU A 95 11.52 -23.20 -11.13
CA LEU A 95 10.29 -22.44 -11.36
C LEU A 95 9.54 -22.96 -12.58
N SER A 96 8.23 -23.07 -12.42
CA SER A 96 7.32 -23.25 -13.54
C SER A 96 7.31 -22.01 -14.45
N GLU A 97 6.92 -22.20 -15.71
CA GLU A 97 6.76 -21.10 -16.66
C GLU A 97 5.77 -20.03 -16.15
N LYS A 98 4.73 -20.46 -15.42
CA LYS A 98 3.75 -19.58 -14.78
C LYS A 98 4.38 -18.66 -13.73
N GLU A 99 5.28 -19.19 -12.90
CA GLU A 99 5.97 -18.40 -11.88
C GLU A 99 6.97 -17.43 -12.51
N ILE A 100 7.71 -17.84 -13.54
CA ILE A 100 8.61 -16.95 -14.27
C ILE A 100 7.82 -15.78 -14.87
N LYS A 101 6.64 -16.03 -15.45
CA LYS A 101 5.73 -14.98 -15.95
C LYS A 101 5.30 -14.04 -14.82
N LYS A 102 4.96 -14.55 -13.63
CA LYS A 102 4.62 -13.72 -12.46
C LYS A 102 5.80 -12.84 -12.01
N ILE A 103 7.01 -13.39 -11.94
CA ILE A 103 8.21 -12.63 -11.56
C ILE A 103 8.52 -11.54 -12.59
N ARG A 104 8.38 -11.82 -13.89
CA ARG A 104 8.54 -10.80 -14.95
C ARG A 104 7.50 -9.69 -14.82
N LYS A 105 6.23 -10.02 -14.57
CA LYS A 105 5.19 -9.01 -14.32
C LYS A 105 5.53 -8.14 -13.10
N ASN A 106 6.05 -8.75 -12.04
CA ASN A 106 6.50 -8.04 -10.84
C ASN A 106 7.63 -7.05 -11.16
N ALA A 107 8.65 -7.49 -11.89
CA ALA A 107 9.74 -6.62 -12.32
C ALA A 107 9.24 -5.43 -13.15
N ASN A 108 8.33 -5.67 -14.10
CA ASN A 108 7.73 -4.61 -14.91
C ASN A 108 6.91 -3.64 -14.05
N LEU A 109 6.22 -4.12 -13.01
CA LEU A 109 5.45 -3.26 -12.12
C LEU A 109 6.36 -2.30 -11.34
N ILE A 110 7.50 -2.80 -10.86
CA ILE A 110 8.52 -1.99 -10.19
C ILE A 110 9.16 -1.02 -11.17
N LEU A 111 9.43 -1.44 -12.40
CA LEU A 111 9.99 -0.56 -13.44
C LEU A 111 9.05 0.63 -13.74
N SER A 112 7.74 0.39 -13.82
CA SER A 112 6.76 1.43 -14.16
C SER A 112 6.41 2.36 -12.98
N HIS A 113 6.28 1.83 -11.76
CA HIS A 113 5.77 2.60 -10.61
C HIS A 113 6.80 2.84 -9.51
N GLY A 114 8.00 2.26 -9.60
CA GLY A 114 9.11 2.45 -8.67
C GLY A 114 8.74 2.09 -7.22
N LYS A 115 8.99 3.02 -6.31
CA LYS A 115 8.80 2.83 -4.85
C LYS A 115 7.34 2.55 -4.48
N LYS A 116 6.36 3.11 -5.21
CA LYS A 116 4.93 2.82 -4.98
C LYS A 116 4.62 1.33 -5.19
N ALA A 117 5.25 0.69 -6.18
CA ALA A 117 5.07 -0.75 -6.38
C ALA A 117 5.63 -1.57 -5.22
N LEU A 118 6.80 -1.22 -4.68
CA LEU A 118 7.35 -1.91 -3.51
C LEU A 118 6.45 -1.78 -2.28
N LEU A 119 5.94 -0.57 -2.00
CA LEU A 119 5.03 -0.35 -0.87
C LEU A 119 3.76 -1.19 -1.01
N CYS A 120 3.22 -1.30 -2.22
CA CYS A 120 2.05 -2.12 -2.48
C CYS A 120 2.35 -3.62 -2.30
N LEU A 121 3.49 -4.10 -2.80
CA LEU A 121 3.91 -5.51 -2.68
C LEU A 121 4.35 -5.91 -1.26
N ALA A 122 4.70 -4.95 -0.41
CA ALA A 122 4.92 -5.17 1.03
C ALA A 122 3.60 -5.34 1.80
N GLY A 123 2.47 -5.04 1.17
CA GLY A 123 1.16 -5.30 1.76
C GLY A 123 0.92 -6.79 2.00
N ARG A 124 0.36 -7.13 3.16
CA ARG A 124 0.06 -8.49 3.55
C ARG A 124 -1.03 -9.07 2.65
N GLY A 125 -0.69 -10.15 1.94
CA GLY A 125 -1.59 -10.81 1.00
C GLY A 125 -1.78 -10.08 -0.32
N ILE A 126 -0.99 -9.04 -0.59
CA ILE A 126 -1.01 -8.34 -1.86
C ILE A 126 -0.03 -9.02 -2.83
N GLY A 127 -0.58 -9.77 -3.79
CA GLY A 127 0.20 -10.34 -4.89
C GLY A 127 0.35 -9.38 -6.07
N VAL A 128 1.10 -9.80 -7.10
CA VAL A 128 1.37 -9.02 -8.32
C VAL A 128 0.08 -8.54 -9.02
N ASP A 129 -0.93 -9.41 -9.10
CA ASP A 129 -2.20 -9.06 -9.74
C ASP A 129 -3.00 -8.02 -8.94
N THR A 130 -3.05 -8.17 -7.61
CA THR A 130 -3.70 -7.19 -6.71
C THR A 130 -2.96 -5.86 -6.73
N ALA A 131 -1.62 -5.89 -6.65
CA ALA A 131 -0.79 -4.70 -6.73
C ALA A 131 -0.97 -3.98 -8.06
N SER A 132 -1.05 -4.72 -9.18
CA SER A 132 -1.33 -4.11 -10.48
C SER A 132 -2.70 -3.44 -10.54
N ARG A 133 -3.73 -4.00 -9.88
CA ARG A 133 -5.06 -3.35 -9.82
C ARG A 133 -5.03 -2.06 -9.02
N ILE A 134 -4.35 -2.05 -7.87
CA ILE A 134 -4.20 -0.86 -7.04
C ILE A 134 -3.46 0.22 -7.83
N LEU A 135 -2.28 -0.09 -8.38
CA LEU A 135 -1.44 0.89 -9.09
C LEU A 135 -2.01 1.40 -10.42
N ARG A 136 -3.01 0.71 -10.99
CA ARG A 136 -3.75 1.18 -12.17
C ARG A 136 -4.77 2.28 -11.83
N LYS A 137 -5.25 2.34 -10.58
CA LYS A 137 -6.12 3.42 -10.16
C LYS A 137 -5.33 4.73 -10.14
N ARG A 138 -6.00 5.82 -10.49
CA ARG A 138 -5.44 7.16 -10.33
C ARG A 138 -5.57 7.55 -8.86
N HIS A 139 -4.43 7.80 -8.21
CA HIS A 139 -4.36 8.35 -6.86
C HIS A 139 -3.91 9.79 -6.94
N GLU A 140 -4.72 10.70 -6.42
CA GLU A 140 -4.39 12.13 -6.38
C GLU A 140 -3.54 12.44 -5.15
N THR A 141 -3.81 11.73 -4.05
CA THR A 141 -3.08 11.86 -2.78
C THR A 141 -2.39 10.56 -2.37
N GLU A 142 -1.34 10.68 -1.54
CA GLU A 142 -0.69 9.50 -0.94
C GLU A 142 -1.65 8.75 0.01
N GLU A 143 -2.55 9.47 0.69
CA GLU A 143 -3.51 8.89 1.61
C GLU A 143 -4.51 7.98 0.89
N GLU A 144 -5.00 8.36 -0.29
CA GLU A 144 -5.83 7.48 -1.15
C GLU A 144 -5.11 6.18 -1.52
N PHE A 145 -3.84 6.29 -1.90
CA PHE A 145 -3.02 5.12 -2.23
C PHE A 145 -2.87 4.17 -1.03
N LEU A 146 -2.61 4.73 0.16
CA LEU A 146 -2.49 3.95 1.39
C LEU A 146 -3.84 3.34 1.82
N ARG A 147 -4.96 4.04 1.62
CA ARG A 147 -6.32 3.50 1.87
C ARG A 147 -6.62 2.29 0.99
N ASP A 148 -6.21 2.32 -0.28
CA ASP A 148 -6.38 1.18 -1.19
C ASP A 148 -5.55 -0.03 -0.74
N ILE A 149 -4.31 0.20 -0.28
CA ILE A 149 -3.47 -0.87 0.30
C ILE A 149 -4.14 -1.44 1.56
N LEU A 150 -4.57 -0.58 2.48
CA LEU A 150 -5.23 -1.01 3.72
C LEU A 150 -6.48 -1.85 3.44
N SER A 151 -7.30 -1.39 2.49
CA SER A 151 -8.51 -2.11 2.06
C SER A 151 -8.18 -3.49 1.49
N ALA A 152 -7.09 -3.60 0.72
CA ALA A 152 -6.63 -4.89 0.20
C ALA A 152 -6.14 -5.83 1.31
N GLU A 153 -5.43 -5.33 2.33
CA GLU A 153 -5.01 -6.14 3.48
C GLU A 153 -6.21 -6.64 4.30
N ILE A 154 -7.21 -5.77 4.54
CA ILE A 154 -8.44 -6.14 5.24
C ILE A 154 -9.20 -7.22 4.46
N ASN A 155 -9.34 -7.05 3.14
CA ASN A 155 -9.99 -8.03 2.28
C ASN A 155 -9.27 -9.38 2.29
N TYR A 156 -7.94 -9.37 2.29
CA TYR A 156 -7.16 -10.60 2.45
C TYR A 156 -7.37 -11.24 3.82
N ALA A 157 -7.28 -10.47 4.91
CA ALA A 157 -7.49 -10.96 6.26
C ALA A 157 -8.89 -11.58 6.44
N ARG A 158 -9.93 -10.97 5.86
CA ARG A 158 -11.31 -11.46 5.88
C ARG A 158 -11.50 -12.76 5.10
N THR A 159 -10.90 -12.87 3.91
CA THR A 159 -11.10 -14.03 3.02
C THR A 159 -10.15 -15.19 3.29
N LYS A 160 -9.02 -14.96 3.98
CA LYS A 160 -8.02 -15.99 4.31
C LYS A 160 -8.60 -17.18 5.09
N ARG A 161 -9.66 -17.01 5.88
CA ARG A 161 -10.27 -18.13 6.63
C ARG A 161 -10.98 -19.15 5.73
N PHE A 162 -11.26 -18.80 4.48
CA PHE A 162 -12.02 -19.62 3.54
C PHE A 162 -11.15 -20.26 2.43
N TRP A 163 -9.81 -20.17 2.55
CA TRP A 163 -8.81 -20.68 1.60
C TRP A 163 -7.66 -21.36 2.35
#